data_AF-A0A814G6I7-F1
#
_entry.id   AF-A0A814G6I7-F1
#
_cell.length_a   1.000
_cell.length_b   1.000
_cell.length_c   1.000
_cell.angle_alpha   90.00
_cell.angle_beta   90.00
_cell.angle_gamma   90.00
#
_symmetry.space_group_name_H-M   'P 1'
#
loop_
_entity.id
_entity.type
_entity.pdbx_description
1 polymer ?
#
loop_
_entity_poly.entity_id
_entity_poly.type
_entity_poly.pdbx_seq_one_letter_code
_entity_poly.pdbx_strand_id
1 'polypeptide(L)'
;MSIVILIFTAITFFLQSYPANGSCNGGSINSLECGGKCYNRLLYSCIGGILCNGTNVIICQGKCYDRRVYTCIGDQLCNGSNADICAGKCYNRDY
;
A
#
# COMPACT_ATOMS: atom_id res chain seq x y z
N MET A 1 -13.03 48.08 17.08
CA MET A 1 -11.84 47.20 16.95
C MET A 1 -11.78 46.39 18.24
N SER A 2 -12.34 45.18 18.32
CA SER A 2 -11.58 43.95 18.06
C SER A 2 -12.50 42.70 17.95
N ILE A 3 -13.63 42.80 17.25
CA ILE A 3 -14.41 41.62 16.82
C ILE A 3 -13.69 40.84 15.69
N VAL A 4 -12.65 41.45 15.11
CA VAL A 4 -11.85 40.91 13.99
C VAL A 4 -10.99 39.69 14.40
N ILE A 5 -10.79 39.45 15.71
CA ILE A 5 -9.85 38.41 16.19
C ILE A 5 -10.52 37.04 16.37
N LEU A 6 -11.85 36.95 16.49
CA LEU A 6 -12.55 35.68 16.72
C LEU A 6 -12.93 34.92 15.45
N ILE A 7 -12.81 35.54 14.27
CA ILE A 7 -13.27 34.95 13.00
C ILE A 7 -12.10 34.27 12.24
N PHE A 8 -10.86 34.64 12.52
CA PHE A 8 -9.69 34.11 11.78
C PHE A 8 -9.12 32.83 12.36
N THR A 9 -9.33 32.52 13.64
CA THR A 9 -8.84 31.26 14.24
C THR A 9 -9.79 30.08 14.06
N ALA A 10 -11.02 30.31 13.56
CA ALA A 10 -12.01 29.26 13.33
C ALA A 10 -11.99 28.70 11.89
N ILE A 11 -11.35 29.38 10.93
CA ILE A 11 -11.39 28.98 9.51
C ILE A 11 -10.22 28.04 9.13
N THR A 12 -9.16 27.97 9.93
CA THR A 12 -8.02 27.08 9.63
C THR A 12 -8.13 25.67 10.23
N PHE A 13 -9.19 25.38 11.00
CA PHE A 13 -9.31 24.12 11.74
C PHE A 13 -10.22 23.05 11.12
N PHE A 14 -10.78 23.26 9.92
CA PHE A 14 -11.77 22.32 9.36
C PHE A 14 -11.45 21.70 8.01
N LEU A 15 -10.22 21.77 7.51
CA LEU A 15 -9.80 20.97 6.35
C LEU A 15 -8.36 20.45 6.49
N GLN A 16 -8.04 19.82 7.63
CA GLN A 16 -7.15 18.65 7.53
C GLN A 16 -7.99 17.51 6.96
N SER A 17 -8.23 17.59 5.66
CA SER A 17 -8.60 16.42 4.88
C SER A 17 -7.46 15.42 5.05
N TYR A 18 -7.70 14.45 5.92
CA TYR A 18 -7.18 13.09 5.83
C TYR A 18 -6.87 12.78 4.36
N PRO A 19 -5.69 12.17 4.05
CA PRO A 19 -5.30 11.91 2.67
C PRO A 19 -6.50 11.29 1.97
N ALA A 20 -6.93 11.98 0.91
CA ALA A 20 -8.17 11.72 0.21
C ALA A 20 -8.44 10.22 0.17
N ASN A 21 -9.52 9.80 0.82
CA ASN A 21 -10.08 8.49 0.52
C ASN A 21 -10.50 8.59 -0.93
N GLY A 22 -9.60 8.16 -1.80
CA GLY A 22 -9.60 8.45 -3.22
C GLY A 22 -10.92 8.09 -3.83
N SER A 23 -11.73 9.11 -4.10
CA SER A 23 -12.90 8.92 -4.94
C SER A 23 -12.39 8.68 -6.35
N CYS A 24 -12.10 7.42 -6.63
CA CYS A 24 -12.03 6.90 -7.97
C CYS A 24 -13.42 7.02 -8.60
N ASN A 25 -13.75 8.26 -9.00
CA ASN A 25 -14.98 8.65 -9.65
C ASN A 25 -14.95 8.11 -11.09
N GLY A 26 -15.23 6.80 -11.20
CA GLY A 26 -15.10 6.06 -12.45
C GLY A 26 -15.77 4.69 -12.35
N GLY A 27 -17.05 4.65 -11.97
CA GLY A 27 -18.02 3.64 -12.42
C GLY A 27 -17.86 2.18 -11.98
N SER A 28 -16.85 1.82 -11.19
CA SER A 28 -16.65 0.44 -10.74
C SER A 28 -16.48 0.36 -9.23
N ILE A 29 -17.34 -0.41 -8.56
CA ILE A 29 -17.30 -0.70 -7.11
C ILE A 29 -15.96 -1.32 -6.63
N ASN A 30 -15.06 -1.62 -7.56
CA ASN A 30 -13.75 -2.22 -7.34
C ASN A 30 -12.58 -1.25 -7.57
N SER A 31 -12.85 0.03 -7.83
CA SER A 31 -11.82 1.05 -8.08
C SER A 31 -11.33 1.66 -6.76
N LEU A 32 -10.08 1.43 -6.40
CA LEU A 32 -9.41 2.02 -5.22
C LEU A 32 -8.26 2.93 -5.66
N GLU A 33 -7.85 3.87 -4.81
CA GLU A 33 -6.68 4.70 -5.04
C GLU A 33 -5.41 4.10 -4.43
N CYS A 34 -4.31 4.13 -5.18
CA CYS A 34 -2.96 3.79 -4.73
C CYS A 34 -1.98 4.78 -5.33
N GLY A 35 -1.21 5.48 -4.50
CA GLY A 35 -0.16 6.40 -4.97
C GLY A 35 -0.68 7.48 -5.93
N GLY A 36 -1.90 7.98 -5.74
CA GLY A 36 -2.51 9.00 -6.61
C GLY A 36 -3.13 8.46 -7.90
N LYS A 37 -3.21 7.13 -8.10
CA LYS A 37 -3.85 6.50 -9.25
C LYS A 37 -4.94 5.53 -8.83
N CYS A 38 -6.02 5.50 -9.62
CA CYS A 38 -7.08 4.52 -9.45
C CYS A 38 -6.72 3.18 -10.10
N TYR A 39 -7.04 2.08 -9.42
CA TYR A 39 -6.78 0.73 -9.87
C TYR A 39 -7.97 -0.20 -9.57
N ASN A 40 -8.10 -1.26 -10.36
CA ASN A 40 -9.08 -2.31 -10.10
C ASN A 40 -8.54 -3.30 -9.06
N ARG A 41 -9.15 -3.33 -7.86
CA ARG A 41 -8.75 -4.20 -6.75
C ARG A 41 -8.88 -5.70 -7.03
N LEU A 42 -9.62 -6.09 -8.08
CA LEU A 42 -9.73 -7.49 -8.51
C LEU A 42 -8.48 -7.96 -9.29
N LEU A 43 -7.76 -7.01 -9.90
CA LEU A 43 -6.61 -7.29 -10.75
C LEU A 43 -5.29 -6.86 -10.11
N TYR A 44 -5.32 -5.87 -9.23
CA TYR A 44 -4.13 -5.29 -8.62
C TYR A 44 -4.27 -5.17 -7.10
N SER A 45 -3.14 -5.17 -6.41
CA SER A 45 -3.05 -4.88 -4.98
C SER A 45 -2.18 -3.65 -4.74
N CYS A 46 -2.62 -2.80 -3.83
CA CYS A 46 -1.81 -1.69 -3.33
C CYS A 46 -1.18 -2.07 -1.99
N ILE A 47 0.15 -2.02 -1.90
CA ILE A 47 0.89 -2.29 -0.66
C ILE A 47 1.88 -1.14 -0.47
N GLY A 48 1.80 -0.42 0.65
CA GLY A 48 2.73 0.69 0.95
C GLY A 48 2.78 1.80 -0.12
N GLY A 49 1.68 2.02 -0.87
CA GLY A 49 1.62 3.01 -1.95
C GLY A 49 2.19 2.55 -3.29
N ILE A 50 2.65 1.31 -3.40
CA ILE A 50 3.09 0.70 -4.67
C ILE A 50 1.97 -0.20 -5.20
N LEU A 51 1.65 -0.03 -6.48
CA LEU A 51 0.65 -0.83 -7.17
C LEU A 51 1.29 -2.09 -7.77
N CYS A 52 0.81 -3.25 -7.35
CA CYS A 52 1.28 -4.56 -7.78
C CYS A 52 0.23 -5.26 -8.65
N ASN A 53 0.68 -5.92 -9.72
CA ASN A 53 -0.18 -6.74 -10.58
C ASN A 53 -0.45 -8.10 -9.90
N GLY A 54 -1.72 -8.43 -9.74
CA GLY A 54 -2.19 -9.61 -9.01
C GLY A 54 -2.65 -9.28 -7.59
N THR A 55 -3.49 -10.18 -7.05
CA THR A 55 -4.09 -10.04 -5.71
C THR A 55 -3.31 -10.78 -4.62
N ASN A 56 -2.42 -11.69 -4.98
CA ASN A 56 -1.66 -12.53 -4.06
C ASN A 56 -0.17 -12.18 -4.11
N VAL A 57 0.14 -10.92 -3.80
CA VAL A 57 1.46 -10.34 -3.96
C VAL A 57 2.02 -9.85 -2.63
N ILE A 58 3.34 -9.73 -2.59
CA ILE A 58 4.11 -9.10 -1.51
C ILE A 58 5.03 -8.05 -2.11
N ILE A 59 5.45 -7.10 -1.27
CA ILE A 59 6.52 -6.18 -1.62
C ILE A 59 7.79 -6.61 -0.90
N CYS A 60 8.89 -6.65 -1.65
CA CYS A 60 10.23 -6.82 -1.13
C CYS A 60 11.16 -5.88 -1.87
N GLN A 61 11.99 -5.12 -1.16
CA GLN A 61 12.92 -4.15 -1.77
C GLN A 61 12.26 -3.20 -2.79
N GLY A 62 11.02 -2.78 -2.51
CA GLY A 62 10.26 -1.88 -3.40
C GLY A 62 9.73 -2.52 -4.69
N LYS A 63 9.81 -3.85 -4.84
CA LYS A 63 9.27 -4.60 -5.99
C LYS A 63 8.18 -5.57 -5.57
N CYS A 64 7.27 -5.85 -6.48
CA CYS A 64 6.15 -6.76 -6.28
C CYS A 64 6.51 -8.19 -6.68
N TYR A 65 6.19 -9.16 -5.83
CA TYR A 65 6.43 -10.60 -6.07
C TYR A 65 5.18 -11.42 -5.74
N ASP A 66 4.99 -12.55 -6.42
CA ASP A 66 3.90 -13.49 -6.09
C ASP A 66 4.22 -14.21 -4.77
N ARG A 67 3.32 -14.08 -3.80
CA ARG A 67 3.46 -14.67 -2.46
C ARG A 67 3.50 -16.21 -2.49
N ARG A 68 2.96 -16.82 -3.56
CA ARG A 68 2.97 -18.28 -3.73
C ARG A 68 4.33 -18.81 -4.14
N VAL A 69 5.21 -17.95 -4.65
CA VAL A 69 6.53 -18.32 -5.15
C VAL A 69 7.63 -17.73 -4.26
N TYR A 70 7.41 -16.57 -3.66
CA TYR A 70 8.42 -15.86 -2.89
C TYR A 70 7.92 -15.43 -1.52
N THR A 71 8.86 -15.37 -0.58
CA THR A 71 8.67 -14.81 0.75
C THR A 71 9.72 -13.73 0.99
N CYS A 72 9.30 -12.58 1.52
CA CYS A 72 10.21 -11.50 1.90
C CYS A 72 10.44 -11.57 3.40
N ILE A 73 11.71 -11.65 3.82
CA ILE A 73 12.11 -11.73 5.23
C ILE A 73 13.09 -10.60 5.49
N GLY A 74 12.64 -9.59 6.24
CA GLY A 74 13.31 -8.30 6.29
C GLY A 74 13.34 -7.68 4.89
N ASP A 75 14.55 -7.39 4.40
CA ASP A 75 14.78 -6.89 3.04
C ASP A 75 15.30 -7.96 2.07
N GLN A 76 15.28 -9.24 2.45
CA GLN A 76 15.77 -10.33 1.61
C GLN A 76 14.62 -11.12 0.98
N LEU A 77 14.61 -11.18 -0.35
CA LEU A 77 13.67 -12.00 -1.10
C LEU A 77 14.17 -13.45 -1.14
N CYS A 78 13.36 -14.37 -0.64
CA CYS A 78 13.60 -15.80 -0.67
C CYS A 78 12.63 -16.50 -1.61
N ASN A 79 13.15 -17.50 -2.35
CA ASN A 79 12.33 -18.37 -3.19
C ASN A 79 11.73 -19.50 -2.33
N GLY A 80 10.42 -19.70 -2.44
CA GLY A 80 9.61 -20.60 -1.64
C GLY A 80 8.61 -19.83 -0.79
N SER A 81 7.33 -20.22 -0.85
CA SER A 81 6.26 -19.64 -0.02
C SER A 81 6.48 -19.86 1.48
N ASN A 82 7.19 -20.93 1.86
CA ASN A 82 7.54 -21.25 3.24
C ASN A 82 9.03 -21.01 3.53
N ALA A 83 9.70 -20.19 2.73
CA ALA A 83 11.09 -19.87 2.95
C ALA A 83 11.35 -19.21 4.30
N ASP A 84 12.56 -19.41 4.81
CA ASP A 84 13.07 -18.84 6.04
C ASP A 84 14.56 -18.47 5.86
N ILE A 85 15.14 -17.71 6.80
CA ILE A 85 16.55 -17.30 6.78
C ILE A 85 17.31 -17.95 7.92
N CYS A 86 18.37 -18.69 7.57
CA CYS A 86 19.32 -19.25 8.52
C CYS A 86 20.73 -18.85 8.09
N ALA A 87 21.48 -18.24 9.01
CA ALA A 87 22.82 -17.70 8.75
C ALA A 87 22.90 -16.81 7.49
N GLY A 88 21.86 -16.00 7.24
CA GLY A 88 21.79 -15.08 6.08
C GLY A 88 21.45 -15.73 4.74
N LYS A 89 21.20 -17.05 4.69
CA LYS A 89 20.78 -17.75 3.49
C LYS A 89 19.31 -18.12 3.54
N CYS A 90 18.65 -17.99 2.39
CA CYS A 90 17.30 -18.49 2.20
C CYS A 90 17.31 -20.02 2.13
N TYR A 91 16.40 -20.65 2.83
CA TYR A 91 16.07 -22.08 2.68
C TYR A 91 14.56 -22.23 2.70
N ASN A 92 14.02 -23.21 1.98
CA ASN A 92 12.61 -23.54 2.13
C ASN A 92 12.44 -24.48 3.33
N ARG A 93 11.42 -24.25 4.15
CA ARG A 93 11.08 -25.18 5.25
C ARG A 93 10.44 -26.47 4.76
N ASP A 94 10.05 -26.54 3.49
CA ASP A 94 9.43 -27.72 2.90
C ASP A 94 10.44 -28.84 2.53
N TYR A 95 11.76 -28.59 2.58
CA TYR A 95 12.83 -29.55 2.26
C TYR A 95 14.03 -29.42 3.21
#